data_AF-A0A954LQW0-F1
#
_entry.id   AF-A0A954LQW0-F1
#
_cell.length_a   1.000
_cell.length_b   1.000
_cell.length_c   1.000
_cell.angle_alpha   90.00
_cell.angle_beta   90.00
_cell.angle_gamma   90.00
#
_symmetry.space_group_name_H-M   'P 1'
#
loop_
_entity.id
_entity.type
_entity.pdbx_description
1 polymer ?
#
loop_
_entity_poly.entity_id
_entity_poly.type
_entity_poly.pdbx_seq_one_letter_code
_entity_poly.pdbx_strand_id
1 'polypeptide(L)'
;WCDSPFVRGFEVLAELPNNDRAIRKYFREANVGEVEIKCRHVPIQAESVRRKLQLDGTGKVALVFARILGKTRAIVCRRISETTEL
;
A
#
# COMPACT_ATOMS: atom_id res chain seq x y z
N TRP A 1 -17.12 -9.09 5.36
CA TRP A 1 -16.14 -9.22 4.27
C TRP A 1 -16.88 -9.62 3.00
N CYS A 2 -16.49 -9.12 1.84
CA CYS A 2 -17.08 -9.52 0.56
C CYS A 2 -16.25 -10.67 0.01
N ASP A 3 -16.85 -11.86 -0.07
CA ASP A 3 -16.25 -13.03 -0.69
C ASP A 3 -16.72 -13.07 -2.15
N SER A 4 -15.83 -12.67 -3.05
CA SER A 4 -16.13 -12.62 -4.48
C SER A 4 -14.82 -12.67 -5.27
N PRO A 5 -14.76 -13.48 -6.35
CA PRO A 5 -13.54 -13.62 -7.16
C PRO A 5 -13.14 -12.34 -7.90
N PHE A 6 -14.05 -11.35 -7.97
CA PHE A 6 -13.83 -10.10 -8.71
C PHE A 6 -13.18 -9.00 -7.86
N VAL A 7 -13.15 -9.15 -6.54
CA VAL A 7 -12.60 -8.15 -5.63
C VAL A 7 -11.57 -8.78 -4.71
N ARG A 8 -10.68 -7.96 -4.18
CA ARG A 8 -9.74 -8.38 -3.14
C ARG A 8 -9.81 -7.37 -2.02
N GLY A 9 -10.04 -7.86 -0.80
CA GLY A 9 -10.04 -7.02 0.38
C GLY A 9 -8.63 -6.69 0.83
N PHE A 10 -8.50 -5.53 1.46
CA PHE A 10 -7.27 -5.05 2.04
C PHE A 10 -7.57 -4.48 3.42
N GLU A 11 -6.77 -4.86 4.41
CA GLU A 11 -6.75 -4.22 5.71
C GLU A 11 -5.86 -2.97 5.62
N VAL A 12 -6.39 -1.81 6.01
CA VAL A 12 -5.63 -0.56 6.02
C VAL A 12 -4.74 -0.51 7.27
N LEU A 13 -3.43 -0.43 7.07
CA LEU A 13 -2.44 -0.30 8.14
C LEU A 13 -2.12 1.16 8.44
N ALA A 14 -2.12 2.02 7.41
CA ALA A 14 -1.86 3.44 7.56
C ALA A 14 -2.39 4.26 6.38
N GLU A 15 -2.78 5.50 6.66
CA GLU A 15 -3.07 6.52 5.66
C GLU A 15 -2.04 7.65 5.77
N LEU A 16 -1.25 7.83 4.71
CA LEU A 16 -0.14 8.77 4.65
C LEU A 16 -0.44 9.92 3.67
N PRO A 17 0.08 11.13 3.92
CA PRO A 17 0.13 12.16 2.88
C PRO A 17 1.00 11.68 1.72
N ASN A 18 0.67 12.09 0.49
CA ASN A 18 1.46 11.80 -0.69
C ASN A 18 2.72 12.68 -0.75
N ASN A 19 3.68 12.43 0.14
CA ASN A 19 5.01 13.02 0.10
C ASN A 19 6.08 12.00 0.51
N ASP A 20 7.26 12.12 -0.08
CA ASP A 20 8.35 11.17 0.10
C ASP A 20 8.79 11.04 1.57
N ARG A 21 8.72 12.12 2.35
CA ARG A 21 9.17 12.15 3.75
C ARG A 21 8.33 11.24 4.63
N ALA A 22 7.00 11.39 4.58
CA ALA A 22 6.08 10.61 5.40
C ALA A 22 6.09 9.13 4.99
N ILE A 23 6.11 8.87 3.68
CA ILE A 23 6.14 7.51 3.14
C ILE A 23 7.44 6.81 3.56
N ARG A 24 8.62 7.42 3.34
CA ARG A 24 9.89 6.83 3.75
C ARG A 24 10.00 6.62 5.26
N LYS A 25 9.48 7.55 6.06
CA LYS A 25 9.46 7.40 7.52
C LYS A 25 8.71 6.13 7.91
N TYR A 26 7.51 5.94 7.37
CA TYR A 26 6.71 4.75 7.64
C TYR A 26 7.45 3.46 7.24
N PHE A 27 7.97 3.39 6.02
CA PHE A 27 8.61 2.16 5.53
C PHE A 27 9.94 1.83 6.23
N ARG A 28 10.63 2.82 6.82
CA ARG A 28 11.82 2.57 7.64
C ARG A 28 11.49 1.97 9.01
N GLU A 29 10.33 2.30 9.55
CA GLU A 29 9.87 1.81 10.85
C GLU A 29 9.04 0.50 10.70
N ALA A 30 8.63 0.16 9.48
CA ALA A 30 7.81 -1.00 9.19
C ALA A 30 8.67 -2.19 8.74
N ASN A 31 8.38 -3.38 9.28
CA ASN A 31 9.02 -4.64 8.85
C ASN A 31 8.47 -5.11 7.48
N VAL A 32 8.83 -4.41 6.40
CA VAL A 32 8.37 -4.69 5.02
C VAL A 32 9.55 -5.01 4.11
N GLY A 33 9.46 -6.16 3.43
CA GLY A 33 10.41 -6.57 2.39
C GLY A 33 9.86 -6.44 0.97
N GLU A 34 8.53 -6.49 0.81
CA GLU A 34 7.89 -6.43 -0.49
C GLU A 34 6.73 -5.42 -0.50
N VAL A 35 6.73 -4.54 -1.52
CA VAL A 35 5.68 -3.56 -1.73
C VAL A 35 5.07 -3.72 -3.12
N GLU A 36 3.76 -3.98 -3.16
CA GLU A 36 2.95 -3.88 -4.36
C GLU A 36 2.46 -2.44 -4.50
N ILE A 37 2.75 -1.74 -5.60
CA ILE A 37 2.33 -0.35 -5.78
C ILE A 37 1.14 -0.29 -6.73
N LYS A 38 0.05 0.37 -6.30
CA LYS A 38 -1.16 0.57 -7.10
C LYS A 38 -1.49 2.04 -7.22
N CYS A 39 -1.75 2.52 -8.43
CA CYS A 39 -2.16 3.90 -8.68
C CYS A 39 -3.63 3.93 -9.17
N ARG A 40 -4.44 4.82 -8.60
CA ARG A 40 -5.88 4.98 -8.93
C ARG A 40 -6.19 6.42 -9.32
N HIS A 41 -6.20 6.67 -10.63
CA HIS A 41 -6.44 8.02 -11.19
C HIS A 41 -5.46 9.07 -10.64
N VAL A 42 -4.19 8.67 -10.44
CA VAL A 42 -3.09 9.54 -10.01
C VAL A 42 -1.85 9.26 -10.87
N PRO A 43 -1.18 10.28 -11.44
CA PRO A 43 -0.02 10.11 -12.32
C PRO A 43 1.26 9.85 -11.51
N ILE A 44 1.31 8.74 -10.78
CA ILE A 44 2.48 8.31 -10.02
C ILE A 44 3.13 7.12 -10.72
N GLN A 45 4.44 7.26 -10.98
CA GLN A 45 5.27 6.20 -11.56
C GLN A 45 5.70 5.22 -10.48
N ALA A 46 5.17 3.99 -10.51
CA ALA A 46 5.42 2.96 -9.50
C ALA A 46 6.92 2.69 -9.31
N GLU A 47 7.69 2.58 -10.40
CA GLU A 47 9.14 2.38 -10.35
C GLU A 47 9.89 3.49 -9.62
N SER A 48 9.45 4.75 -9.80
CA SER A 48 10.06 5.88 -9.11
C SER A 48 9.78 5.85 -7.61
N VAL A 49 8.60 5.37 -7.19
CA VAL A 49 8.28 5.17 -5.77
C VAL A 49 9.11 4.01 -5.22
N ARG A 50 9.16 2.88 -5.93
CA ARG A 50 9.88 1.66 -5.53
C ARG A 50 11.35 1.95 -5.23
N ARG A 51 12.04 2.67 -6.12
CA ARG A 51 13.45 3.07 -5.94
C ARG A 51 13.69 3.99 -4.73
N LYS A 52 12.66 4.71 -4.25
CA LYS A 52 12.78 5.64 -3.13
C LYS A 52 12.54 4.97 -1.77
N LEU A 53 11.94 3.79 -1.75
CA LEU A 53 11.64 3.06 -0.52
C LEU A 53 12.86 2.24 -0.11
N GLN A 54 13.14 2.25 1.19
CA GLN A 54 14.07 1.33 1.81
C GLN A 54 13.22 0.23 2.42
N LEU A 55 13.41 -1.00 1.95
CA LEU A 55 12.69 -2.19 2.40
C LEU A 55 13.74 -3.15 2.95
N ASP A 56 13.73 -3.38 4.25
CA ASP A 56 14.70 -4.19 4.99
C ASP A 56 14.03 -5.32 5.79
N GLY A 57 12.72 -5.45 5.69
CA GLY A 57 11.93 -6.44 6.42
C GLY A 57 11.53 -7.67 5.61
N THR A 58 10.55 -8.40 6.15
CA THR A 58 9.99 -9.63 5.53
C THR A 58 8.52 -9.52 5.18
N GLY A 59 7.83 -8.50 5.68
CA GLY A 59 6.40 -8.29 5.44
C GLY A 59 6.08 -7.92 4.00
N LYS A 60 4.84 -8.21 3.59
CA LYS A 60 4.30 -7.85 2.27
C LYS A 60 3.13 -6.90 2.43
N VAL A 61 3.19 -5.76 1.77
CA VAL A 61 2.12 -4.74 1.79
C VAL A 61 1.81 -4.22 0.40
N ALA A 62 0.62 -3.67 0.24
CA ALA A 62 0.24 -2.85 -0.90
C ALA A 62 0.33 -1.37 -0.50
N LEU A 63 0.91 -0.56 -1.38
CA LEU A 63 0.89 0.90 -1.31
C LEU A 63 -0.03 1.44 -2.41
N VAL A 64 -1.22 1.88 -2.02
CA VAL A 64 -2.25 2.37 -2.93
C VAL A 64 -2.26 3.89 -2.93
N PHE A 65 -1.99 4.50 -4.08
CA PHE A 65 -2.19 5.93 -4.29
C PHE A 65 -3.58 6.17 -4.86
N ALA A 66 -4.39 6.93 -4.14
CA ALA A 66 -5.75 7.25 -4.53
C ALA A 66 -6.11 8.69 -4.14
N ARG A 67 -7.12 9.26 -4.82
CA ARG A 67 -7.74 10.50 -4.38
C ARG A 67 -8.81 10.20 -3.33
N ILE A 68 -8.66 10.79 -2.14
CA ILE A 68 -9.60 10.70 -1.04
C ILE A 68 -9.95 12.12 -0.62
N LEU A 69 -11.24 12.45 -0.64
CA LEU A 69 -11.75 13.79 -0.30
C LEU A 69 -10.98 14.92 -0.99
N GLY A 70 -10.73 14.75 -2.29
CA GLY A 70 -10.03 15.74 -3.12
C GLY A 70 -8.51 15.77 -2.97
N LYS A 71 -7.90 15.00 -2.05
CA LYS A 71 -6.44 14.94 -1.83
C LYS A 71 -5.86 13.61 -2.28
N THR A 72 -4.67 13.64 -2.87
CA THR A 72 -3.92 12.40 -3.13
C THR A 72 -3.33 11.87 -1.83
N ARG A 73 -3.66 10.63 -1.49
CA ARG A 73 -3.20 9.93 -0.29
C ARG A 73 -2.49 8.65 -0.68
N ALA A 74 -1.59 8.20 0.18
CA ALA A 74 -0.90 6.92 0.05
C ALA A 74 -1.39 6.01 1.16
N ILE A 75 -2.10 4.94 0.80
CA ILE A 75 -2.69 3.98 1.73
C ILE A 75 -1.76 2.77 1.79
N VAL A 76 -1.24 2.48 2.97
CA VAL A 76 -0.53 1.23 3.22
C VAL A 76 -1.55 0.20 3.68
N CYS A 77 -1.59 -0.93 3.01
CA CYS A 77 -2.54 -1.98 3.29
C CYS A 77 -1.89 -3.36 3.28
N ARG A 78 -2.41 -4.27 4.11
CA ARG A 78 -2.13 -5.70 4.02
C ARG A 78 -3.24 -6.38 3.23
N ARG A 79 -2.85 -7.30 2.34
CA ARG A 79 -3.83 -8.14 1.65
C ARG A 79 -4.43 -9.10 2.68
N ILE A 80 -5.76 -9.17 2.73
CA ILE A 80 -6.40 -10.25 3.48
C ILE A 80 -6.24 -11.54 2.66
N SER A 81 -5.72 -12.59 3.27
CA SER A 81 -5.94 -13.93 2.76
C SER A 81 -7.41 -14.24 2.98
N GLU A 82 -8.09 -14.71 1.93
CA GLU A 82 -9.33 -15.45 2.14
C GLU A 82 -8.96 -16.65 3.01
N THR A 83 -9.37 -16.64 4.27
CA THR A 83 -9.39 -17.84 5.08
C THR A 83 -10.42 -18.75 4.45
N THR A 84 -9.97 -19.57 3.49
CA THR A 84 -10.71 -20.76 3.08
C THR A 84 -10.56 -21.75 4.24
N GLU A 85 -11.43 -21.63 5.24
CA GLU A 85 -11.77 -22.75 6.11
C GLU A 85 -12.55 -23.74 5.24
N LEU A 86 -11.95 -24.92 5.02
CA LEU A 86 -12.63 -26.13 4.56
C LEU A 86 -13.15 -26.90 5.78
#